data_AF-A0A7R9CGT7-F1
#
_entry.id   AF-A0A7R9CGT7-F1
#
_cell.length_a   1.000
_cell.length_b   1.000
_cell.length_c   1.000
_cell.angle_alpha   90.00
_cell.angle_beta   90.00
_cell.angle_gamma   90.00
#
_symmetry.space_group_name_H-M   'P 1'
#
loop_
_entity.id
_entity.type
_entity.pdbx_description
1 polymer ?
#
loop_
_entity_poly.entity_id
_entity_poly.type
_entity_poly.pdbx_seq_one_letter_code
_entity_poly.pdbx_strand_id
1 'polypeptide(L)'
;MRISVFQEQRRYRGQSRSDNPPHIFAVADAAYQALLHQRQNQAIVISGESGAGKTESANLLLKQLVYLGKAPNRNLEERILQVNPIMEAFGNARTGINANSSRFGKFLDLTMTKGGKVTGARVSVYLLEQSRVSQRIQGERNFHVFYYLYDGLESEGRMAEFHLDPVLRLRHHYLGDDVQDMESKKNSGSQPFVAHLPFLEVD
;
A
#
# COMPACT_ATOMS: atom_id res chain seq x y z
N MET A 1 12.38 -19.55 12.64
CA MET A 1 13.36 -18.60 13.22
C MET A 1 12.90 -17.18 12.86
N ARG A 2 12.17 -16.48 13.74
CA ARG A 2 11.76 -15.09 13.47
C ARG A 2 12.96 -14.19 13.78
N ILE A 3 13.71 -13.83 12.75
CA ILE A 3 14.73 -12.79 12.87
C ILE A 3 14.00 -11.49 13.19
N SER A 4 14.36 -10.84 14.30
CA SER A 4 13.74 -9.58 14.69
C SER A 4 14.19 -8.49 13.71
N VAL A 5 13.24 -7.79 13.08
CA VAL A 5 13.51 -6.67 12.15
C VAL A 5 14.56 -5.73 12.75
N PHE A 6 14.44 -5.42 14.03
CA PHE A 6 15.37 -4.54 14.75
C PHE A 6 16.82 -5.04 14.80
N GLN A 7 17.03 -6.36 14.88
CA GLN A 7 18.38 -6.95 14.84
C GLN A 7 19.01 -6.74 13.46
N GLU A 8 18.25 -6.95 12.39
CA GLU A 8 18.72 -6.71 11.02
C GLU A 8 18.97 -5.21 10.76
N GLN A 9 18.07 -4.33 11.22
CA GLN A 9 18.27 -2.87 11.10
C GLN A 9 19.60 -2.42 11.72
N ARG A 10 19.96 -2.99 12.89
CA ARG A 10 21.24 -2.74 13.56
C ARG A 10 22.41 -3.35 12.80
N ARG A 11 22.25 -4.56 12.25
CA ARG A 11 23.30 -5.29 11.52
C ARG A 11 23.81 -4.50 10.32
N TYR A 12 22.91 -3.84 9.58
CA TYR A 12 23.27 -3.11 8.35
C TYR A 12 23.66 -1.65 8.58
N ARG A 13 23.48 -1.11 9.80
CA ARG A 13 23.72 0.31 10.08
C ARG A 13 25.21 0.65 9.99
N GLY A 14 25.56 1.55 9.07
CA GLY A 14 26.92 2.07 8.88
C GLY A 14 27.96 1.01 8.50
N GLN A 15 27.53 -0.12 7.92
CA GLN A 15 28.42 -1.19 7.46
C GLN A 15 28.73 -1.03 5.97
N SER A 16 29.89 -1.51 5.54
CA SER A 16 30.18 -1.60 4.11
C SER A 16 29.29 -2.67 3.45
N ARG A 17 29.02 -2.50 2.15
CA ARG A 17 28.25 -3.47 1.36
C ARG A 17 28.89 -4.86 1.35
N SER A 18 30.21 -4.95 1.56
CA SER A 18 30.97 -6.20 1.63
C SER A 18 30.81 -6.96 2.96
N ASP A 19 30.41 -6.26 4.04
CA ASP A 19 30.53 -6.79 5.40
C ASP A 19 29.34 -7.69 5.76
N ASN A 20 28.25 -7.60 5.00
CA ASN A 20 27.03 -8.37 5.21
C ASN A 20 26.45 -8.89 3.89
N PRO A 21 25.64 -9.97 3.93
CA PRO A 21 24.92 -10.45 2.75
C PRO A 21 24.03 -9.37 2.11
N PRO A 22 23.69 -9.48 0.82
CA PRO A 22 22.78 -8.55 0.16
C PRO A 22 21.43 -8.44 0.88
N HIS A 23 21.03 -7.22 1.22
CA HIS A 23 19.78 -6.96 1.93
C HIS A 23 19.26 -5.55 1.63
N ILE A 24 17.95 -5.38 1.70
CA ILE A 24 17.29 -4.10 1.41
C ILE A 24 17.70 -2.98 2.38
N PHE A 25 18.03 -3.33 3.62
CA PHE A 25 18.55 -2.38 4.61
C PHE A 25 19.94 -1.85 4.26
N ALA A 26 20.75 -2.62 3.53
CA ALA A 26 22.03 -2.13 3.00
C ALA A 26 21.82 -1.03 1.94
N VAL A 27 20.76 -1.15 1.12
CA VAL A 27 20.38 -0.12 0.13
C VAL A 27 19.93 1.17 0.83
N ALA A 28 19.10 1.05 1.86
CA ALA A 28 18.68 2.19 2.66
C ALA A 28 19.86 2.86 3.41
N ASP A 29 20.77 2.08 3.99
CA ASP A 29 21.96 2.62 4.66
C ASP A 29 22.87 3.33 3.66
N ALA A 30 23.17 2.71 2.51
CA ALA A 30 23.98 3.34 1.47
C ALA A 30 23.39 4.67 0.98
N ALA A 31 22.07 4.74 0.74
CA ALA A 31 21.39 5.98 0.38
C ALA A 31 21.47 7.03 1.50
N TYR A 32 21.25 6.61 2.76
CA TYR A 32 21.34 7.50 3.91
C TYR A 32 22.75 8.08 4.11
N GLN A 33 23.79 7.24 4.00
CA GLN A 33 25.18 7.69 4.08
C GLN A 33 25.52 8.64 2.91
N ALA A 34 25.10 8.31 1.68
CA ALA A 34 25.31 9.15 0.51
C ALA A 34 24.68 10.54 0.69
N LEU A 35 23.45 10.61 1.21
CA LEU A 35 22.77 11.88 1.55
C LEU A 35 23.62 12.73 2.51
N LEU A 36 24.18 12.12 3.55
CA LEU A 36 24.98 12.82 4.56
C LEU A 36 26.35 13.28 4.05
N HIS A 37 27.05 12.41 3.32
CA HIS A 37 28.41 12.67 2.85
C HIS A 37 28.43 13.58 1.62
N GLN A 38 27.57 13.32 0.64
CA GLN A 38 27.56 14.03 -0.64
C GLN A 38 26.73 15.32 -0.58
N ARG A 39 25.87 15.48 0.44
CA ARG A 39 24.95 16.63 0.57
C ARG A 39 24.01 16.79 -0.62
N GLN A 40 23.62 15.68 -1.24
CA GLN A 40 22.71 15.64 -2.39
C GLN A 40 21.52 14.72 -2.11
N ASN A 41 20.36 15.08 -2.64
CA ASN A 41 19.14 14.28 -2.52
C ASN A 41 19.32 12.91 -3.19
N GLN A 42 18.73 11.88 -2.61
CA GLN A 42 18.84 10.50 -3.08
C GLN A 42 17.48 10.00 -3.55
N ALA A 43 17.48 9.13 -4.56
CA ALA A 43 16.27 8.51 -5.07
C ALA A 43 16.46 6.99 -5.12
N ILE A 44 15.45 6.25 -4.64
CA ILE A 44 15.39 4.79 -4.74
C ILE A 44 14.21 4.46 -5.63
N VAL A 45 14.48 3.76 -6.74
CA VAL A 45 13.45 3.31 -7.69
C VAL A 45 13.23 1.83 -7.49
N ILE A 46 11.97 1.44 -7.27
CA ILE A 46 11.56 0.05 -7.11
C ILE A 46 10.70 -0.32 -8.31
N SER A 47 11.23 -1.19 -9.16
CA SER A 47 10.55 -1.71 -10.35
C SER A 47 10.26 -3.20 -10.22
N GLY A 48 9.36 -3.70 -11.07
CA GLY A 48 8.98 -5.11 -11.12
C GLY A 48 7.52 -5.30 -11.50
N GLU A 49 7.18 -6.53 -11.89
CA GLU A 49 5.83 -6.92 -12.25
C GLU A 49 4.86 -6.87 -11.06
N SER A 50 3.57 -6.98 -11.34
CA SER A 50 2.53 -7.05 -10.32
C SER A 50 2.78 -8.28 -9.42
N GLY A 51 2.73 -8.10 -8.09
CA GLY A 51 3.03 -9.17 -7.13
C GLY A 51 4.52 -9.41 -6.81
N ALA A 52 5.47 -8.75 -7.48
CA ALA A 52 6.92 -8.94 -7.25
C ALA A 52 7.45 -8.42 -5.89
N GLY A 53 6.59 -7.97 -4.96
CA GLY A 53 7.00 -7.50 -3.64
C GLY A 53 7.44 -6.03 -3.57
N LYS A 54 7.06 -5.20 -4.54
CA LYS A 54 7.42 -3.76 -4.58
C LYS A 54 6.97 -3.00 -3.32
N THR A 55 5.71 -3.18 -2.91
CA THR A 55 5.13 -2.51 -1.74
C THR A 55 5.82 -2.93 -0.45
N GLU A 56 6.06 -4.23 -0.27
CA GLU A 56 6.80 -4.76 0.88
C GLU A 56 8.24 -4.22 0.93
N SER A 57 8.91 -4.17 -0.22
CA SER A 57 10.25 -3.60 -0.33
C SER A 57 10.27 -2.12 0.05
N ALA A 58 9.29 -1.33 -0.42
CA ALA A 58 9.15 0.07 -0.05
C ALA A 58 8.92 0.26 1.45
N ASN A 59 8.09 -0.59 2.07
CA ASN A 59 7.83 -0.57 3.51
C ASN A 59 9.09 -0.88 4.32
N LEU A 60 9.89 -1.87 3.91
CA LEU A 60 11.16 -2.20 4.57
C LEU A 60 12.21 -1.08 4.42
N LEU A 61 12.31 -0.47 3.25
CA LEU A 61 13.17 0.70 3.04
C LEU A 61 12.78 1.86 3.97
N LEU A 62 11.49 2.20 4.02
CA LEU A 62 10.98 3.25 4.89
C LEU A 62 11.32 2.99 6.36
N LYS A 63 11.07 1.77 6.85
CA LYS A 63 11.41 1.35 8.22
C LYS A 63 12.88 1.58 8.54
N GLN A 64 13.78 1.21 7.63
CA GLN A 64 15.21 1.42 7.85
C GLN A 64 15.59 2.90 7.78
N LEU A 65 15.05 3.68 6.85
CA LEU A 65 15.34 5.12 6.74
C LEU A 65 14.84 5.90 7.96
N VAL A 66 13.67 5.57 8.50
CA VAL A 66 13.14 6.16 9.74
C VAL A 66 14.02 5.78 10.94
N TYR A 67 14.45 4.52 11.02
CA TYR A 67 15.38 4.04 12.06
C TYR A 67 16.73 4.78 12.02
N LEU A 68 17.34 4.89 10.84
CA LEU A 68 18.63 5.56 10.65
C LEU A 68 18.53 7.06 10.94
N GLY A 69 17.46 7.70 10.46
CA GLY A 69 17.22 9.11 10.63
C GLY A 69 16.69 9.52 12.01
N LYS A 70 16.73 8.61 13.00
CA LYS A 70 16.40 8.88 14.41
C LYS A 70 15.14 9.74 14.56
N ALA A 71 14.08 9.39 13.83
CA ALA A 71 12.85 10.17 13.86
C ALA A 71 12.39 10.33 15.32
N PRO A 72 12.17 11.55 15.80
CA PRO A 72 11.81 11.79 17.20
C PRO A 72 10.41 11.23 17.52
N ASN A 73 9.59 11.02 16.48
CA ASN A 73 8.22 10.52 16.57
C ASN A 73 8.11 9.18 15.85
N ARG A 74 7.95 8.09 16.60
CA ARG A 74 7.54 6.77 16.05
C ARG A 74 6.24 6.89 15.23
N ASN A 75 5.39 7.85 15.56
CA ASN A 75 4.15 8.16 14.85
C ASN A 75 4.32 8.48 13.36
N LEU A 76 5.49 8.91 12.87
CA LEU A 76 5.64 9.23 11.44
C LEU A 76 5.60 7.96 10.58
N GLU A 77 6.31 6.91 10.99
CA GLU A 77 6.26 5.60 10.31
C GLU A 77 4.84 5.07 10.31
N GLU A 78 4.21 5.03 11.48
CA GLU A 78 2.84 4.53 11.67
C GLU A 78 1.85 5.28 10.78
N ARG A 79 1.92 6.60 10.73
CA ARG A 79 1.06 7.41 9.85
C ARG A 79 1.25 7.09 8.38
N ILE A 80 2.50 6.93 7.92
CA ILE A 80 2.75 6.58 6.50
C ILE A 80 2.21 5.18 6.19
N LEU A 81 2.38 4.22 7.12
CA LEU A 81 1.85 2.87 6.97
C LEU A 81 0.31 2.84 6.99
N GLN A 82 -0.33 3.66 7.83
CA GLN A 82 -1.79 3.79 7.92
C GLN A 82 -2.43 4.39 6.66
N VAL A 83 -1.69 5.18 5.87
CA VAL A 83 -2.20 5.73 4.60
C VAL A 83 -2.22 4.67 3.49
N ASN A 84 -1.45 3.57 3.61
CA ASN A 84 -1.41 2.52 2.59
C ASN A 84 -2.78 1.87 2.31
N PRO A 85 -3.54 1.37 3.31
CA PRO A 85 -4.87 0.82 3.07
C PRO A 85 -5.81 1.78 2.34
N ILE A 86 -5.75 3.07 2.65
CA ILE A 86 -6.54 4.10 1.98
C ILE A 86 -6.13 4.21 0.51
N MET A 87 -4.83 4.36 0.22
CA MET A 87 -4.36 4.43 -1.17
C MET A 87 -4.65 3.16 -1.96
N GLU A 88 -4.58 1.99 -1.32
CA GLU A 88 -4.92 0.71 -1.96
C GLU A 88 -6.41 0.64 -2.27
N ALA A 89 -7.29 1.07 -1.37
CA ALA A 89 -8.71 1.14 -1.66
C ALA A 89 -9.01 2.03 -2.88
N PHE A 90 -8.40 3.21 -2.96
CA PHE A 90 -8.67 4.18 -4.03
C PHE A 90 -7.89 3.92 -5.32
N GLY A 91 -6.78 3.19 -5.28
CA GLY A 91 -5.83 3.07 -6.39
C GLY A 91 -5.53 1.66 -6.85
N ASN A 92 -5.97 0.62 -6.12
CA ASN A 92 -5.82 -0.76 -6.55
C ASN A 92 -7.13 -1.31 -7.12
N ALA A 93 -6.99 -2.24 -8.06
CA ALA A 93 -8.09 -2.95 -8.68
C ALA A 93 -7.70 -4.39 -8.99
N ARG A 94 -8.72 -5.24 -9.17
CA ARG A 94 -8.55 -6.59 -9.69
C ARG A 94 -8.38 -6.54 -11.21
N THR A 95 -7.29 -7.14 -11.69
CA THR A 95 -7.01 -7.40 -13.11
C THR A 95 -7.14 -8.89 -13.42
N GLY A 96 -6.98 -9.27 -14.68
CA GLY A 96 -7.00 -10.69 -15.08
C GLY A 96 -5.91 -11.56 -14.42
N ILE A 97 -4.84 -10.95 -13.90
CA ILE A 97 -3.67 -11.67 -13.34
C ILE A 97 -3.39 -11.35 -11.87
N ASN A 98 -3.92 -10.25 -11.32
CA ASN A 98 -3.70 -9.87 -9.92
C ASN A 98 -4.97 -9.28 -9.30
N ALA A 99 -5.39 -9.83 -8.16
CA ALA A 99 -6.55 -9.37 -7.41
C ALA A 99 -6.38 -7.99 -6.73
N ASN A 100 -5.14 -7.56 -6.46
CA ASN A 100 -4.82 -6.30 -5.78
C ASN A 100 -3.70 -5.56 -6.55
N SER A 101 -3.94 -5.20 -7.82
CA SER A 101 -2.94 -4.52 -8.66
C SER A 101 -3.02 -3.01 -8.48
N SER A 102 -1.93 -2.36 -8.09
CA SER A 102 -1.84 -0.90 -8.11
C SER A 102 -1.93 -0.35 -9.52
N ARG A 103 -2.83 0.62 -9.73
CA ARG A 103 -3.05 1.30 -11.02
C ARG A 103 -2.70 2.78 -10.93
N PHE A 104 -1.68 3.08 -10.12
CA PHE A 104 -1.10 4.40 -9.93
C PHE A 104 0.39 4.26 -9.59
N GLY A 105 1.16 5.30 -9.90
CA GLY A 105 2.51 5.49 -9.40
C GLY A 105 2.49 6.16 -8.02
N LYS A 106 3.31 5.67 -7.10
CA LYS A 106 3.46 6.22 -5.76
C LYS A 106 4.87 6.77 -5.59
N PHE A 107 4.98 8.01 -5.15
CA PHE A 107 6.23 8.64 -4.75
C PHE A 107 6.18 9.01 -3.28
N LEU A 108 7.15 8.56 -2.51
CA LEU A 108 7.32 8.92 -1.10
C LEU A 108 8.59 9.75 -0.96
N ASP A 109 8.43 11.03 -0.65
CA ASP A 109 9.51 11.93 -0.32
C ASP A 109 9.69 11.94 1.21
N LEU A 110 10.89 11.61 1.69
CA LEU A 110 11.23 11.62 3.11
C LEU A 110 12.21 12.76 3.37
N THR A 111 11.74 13.80 4.06
CA THR A 111 12.55 14.98 4.35
C THR A 111 13.45 14.74 5.55
N MET A 112 14.73 15.06 5.39
CA MET A 112 15.74 14.96 6.45
C MET A 112 16.52 16.27 6.62
N THR A 113 16.96 16.53 7.85
CA THR A 113 17.88 17.63 8.14
C THR A 113 19.28 17.35 7.60
N LYS A 114 20.15 18.38 7.57
CA LYS A 114 21.59 18.22 7.30
C LYS A 114 22.29 17.23 8.27
N GLY A 115 21.73 17.01 9.45
CA GLY A 115 22.24 16.02 10.42
C GLY A 115 21.68 14.61 10.22
N GLY A 116 20.88 14.37 9.18
CA GLY A 116 20.24 13.08 8.89
C GLY A 116 18.95 12.81 9.66
N LYS A 117 18.52 13.75 10.52
CA LYS A 117 17.27 13.57 11.27
C LYS A 117 16.06 13.68 10.35
N VAL A 118 15.17 12.70 10.34
CA VAL A 118 13.89 12.77 9.61
C VAL A 118 12.98 13.84 10.24
N THR A 119 12.43 14.71 9.40
CA THR A 119 11.54 15.81 9.81
C THR A 119 10.12 15.67 9.31
N GLY A 120 9.90 14.91 8.24
CA GLY A 120 8.57 14.71 7.68
C GLY A 120 8.60 13.84 6.43
N ALA A 121 7.42 13.58 5.89
CA ALA A 121 7.26 12.85 4.63
C ALA A 121 6.10 13.42 3.82
N ARG A 122 6.18 13.28 2.50
CA ARG A 122 5.11 13.60 1.56
C ARG A 122 4.89 12.41 0.65
N VAL A 123 3.65 11.97 0.54
CA VAL A 123 3.24 10.97 -0.45
C VAL A 123 2.58 11.70 -1.62
N SER A 124 2.96 11.34 -2.83
CA SER A 124 2.37 11.85 -4.06
C SER A 124 1.97 10.69 -4.97
N VAL A 125 0.81 10.84 -5.60
CA VAL A 125 0.22 9.86 -6.51
C VAL A 125 0.31 10.41 -7.93
N TYR A 126 0.70 9.56 -8.86
CA TYR A 126 0.85 9.90 -10.27
C TYR A 126 0.18 8.85 -11.15
N LEU A 127 -0.21 9.23 -12.36
CA LEU A 127 -0.66 8.30 -13.40
C LEU A 127 -1.74 7.32 -12.93
N LEU A 128 -2.72 7.80 -12.17
CA LEU A 128 -3.90 7.01 -11.85
C LEU A 128 -4.61 6.62 -13.15
N GLU A 129 -4.97 5.36 -13.31
CA GLU A 129 -5.72 4.86 -14.46
C GLU A 129 -7.18 5.34 -14.44
N GLN A 130 -7.40 6.62 -14.75
CA GLN A 130 -8.70 7.28 -14.68
C GLN A 130 -9.77 6.62 -15.57
N SER A 131 -9.37 6.04 -16.71
CA SER A 131 -10.29 5.34 -17.63
C SER A 131 -11.04 4.19 -16.96
N ARG A 132 -10.44 3.53 -15.96
CA ARG A 132 -11.07 2.42 -15.21
C ARG A 132 -12.36 2.84 -14.50
N VAL A 133 -12.51 4.12 -14.16
CA VAL A 133 -13.73 4.62 -13.50
C VAL A 133 -14.94 4.52 -14.42
N SER A 134 -14.77 4.82 -15.71
CA SER A 134 -15.87 4.90 -16.69
C SER A 134 -15.95 3.72 -17.65
N GLN A 135 -14.87 2.95 -17.82
CA GLN A 135 -14.80 1.86 -18.79
C GLN A 135 -14.66 0.50 -18.09
N ARG A 136 -15.46 -0.46 -18.54
CA ARG A 136 -15.36 -1.85 -18.12
C ARG A 136 -14.39 -2.60 -19.02
N ILE A 137 -13.47 -3.33 -18.40
CA ILE A 137 -12.60 -4.29 -19.06
C ILE A 137 -13.10 -5.67 -18.63
N GLN A 138 -13.36 -6.55 -19.60
CA GLN A 138 -13.84 -7.90 -19.34
C GLN A 138 -12.82 -8.67 -18.50
N GLY A 139 -13.26 -9.37 -17.43
CA GLY A 139 -12.36 -10.07 -16.52
C GLY A 139 -11.68 -9.19 -15.46
N GLU A 140 -11.96 -7.89 -15.44
CA GLU A 140 -11.40 -6.95 -14.48
C GLU A 140 -12.50 -6.21 -13.70
N ARG A 141 -12.11 -5.61 -12.57
CA ARG A 141 -13.00 -4.78 -11.74
C ARG A 141 -12.59 -3.33 -11.74
N ASN A 142 -13.49 -2.49 -11.26
CA ASN A 142 -13.19 -1.10 -10.90
C ASN A 142 -12.29 -1.04 -9.64
N PHE A 143 -11.96 0.17 -9.18
CA PHE A 143 -11.20 0.36 -7.94
C PHE A 143 -11.94 -0.22 -6.71
N HIS A 144 -11.18 -0.77 -5.77
CA HIS A 144 -11.73 -1.45 -4.60
C HIS A 144 -12.67 -0.58 -3.76
N VAL A 145 -12.40 0.74 -3.67
CA VAL A 145 -13.20 1.70 -2.90
C VAL A 145 -14.68 1.66 -3.26
N PHE A 146 -15.02 1.44 -4.54
CA PHE A 146 -16.43 1.37 -4.95
C PHE A 146 -17.13 0.15 -4.38
N TYR A 147 -16.44 -1.00 -4.33
CA TYR A 147 -16.98 -2.22 -3.75
C TYR A 147 -17.06 -2.11 -2.22
N TYR A 148 -16.02 -1.56 -1.58
CA TYR A 148 -16.01 -1.31 -0.13
C TYR A 148 -17.11 -0.36 0.32
N LEU A 149 -17.41 0.67 -0.47
CA LEU A 149 -18.51 1.59 -0.20
C LEU A 149 -19.86 0.85 -0.19
N TYR A 150 -20.12 0.03 -1.20
CA TYR A 150 -21.35 -0.76 -1.27
C TYR A 150 -21.46 -1.76 -0.11
N ASP A 151 -20.40 -2.55 0.12
CA ASP A 151 -20.38 -3.57 1.19
C ASP A 151 -20.51 -2.92 2.58
N GLY A 152 -19.83 -1.79 2.81
CA GLY A 152 -19.89 -1.03 4.05
C GLY A 152 -21.27 -0.44 4.32
N LEU A 153 -21.85 0.27 3.34
CA LEU A 153 -23.17 0.88 3.48
C LEU A 153 -24.30 -0.16 3.63
N GLU A 154 -24.18 -1.32 2.98
CA GLU A 154 -25.09 -2.45 3.17
C GLU A 154 -25.02 -2.97 4.60
N SER A 155 -23.80 -3.16 5.14
CA SER A 155 -23.61 -3.62 6.52
C SER A 155 -24.14 -2.64 7.57
N GLU A 156 -24.09 -1.33 7.28
CA GLU A 156 -24.61 -0.27 8.16
C GLU A 156 -26.12 0.00 7.96
N GLY A 157 -26.76 -0.62 6.96
CA GLY A 157 -28.16 -0.35 6.63
C GLY A 157 -28.41 1.05 6.05
N ARG A 158 -27.38 1.69 5.50
CA ARG A 158 -27.39 3.11 5.07
C ARG A 158 -27.47 3.29 3.56
N MET A 159 -27.61 2.22 2.79
CA MET A 159 -27.73 2.26 1.33
C MET A 159 -28.79 3.25 0.82
N ALA A 160 -29.95 3.31 1.50
CA ALA A 160 -31.05 4.21 1.13
C ALA A 160 -30.70 5.71 1.30
N GLU A 161 -29.85 6.06 2.26
CA GLU A 161 -29.35 7.44 2.49
C GLU A 161 -28.61 7.98 1.27
N PHE A 162 -27.93 7.09 0.54
CA PHE A 162 -27.13 7.41 -0.64
C PHE A 162 -27.81 7.03 -1.96
N HIS A 163 -29.11 6.71 -1.92
CA HIS A 163 -29.90 6.27 -3.08
C HIS A 163 -29.29 5.07 -3.83
N LEU A 164 -28.61 4.18 -3.10
CA LEU A 164 -28.03 2.96 -3.66
C LEU A 164 -28.99 1.79 -3.47
N ASP A 165 -29.20 1.01 -4.53
CA ASP A 165 -30.02 -0.20 -4.50
C ASP A 165 -29.10 -1.45 -4.53
N PRO A 166 -29.24 -2.37 -3.56
CA PRO A 166 -28.47 -3.62 -3.50
C PRO A 166 -28.59 -4.47 -4.78
N VAL A 167 -29.76 -4.49 -5.43
CA VAL A 167 -30.03 -5.26 -6.64
C VAL A 167 -29.37 -4.61 -7.86
N LEU A 168 -29.28 -3.28 -7.88
CA LEU A 168 -28.69 -2.53 -8.98
C LEU A 168 -27.17 -2.58 -8.99
N ARG A 169 -26.50 -2.95 -7.88
CA ARG A 169 -25.03 -3.14 -7.84
C ARG A 169 -24.55 -4.06 -8.97
N LEU A 170 -25.23 -5.19 -9.16
CA LEU A 170 -24.90 -6.19 -10.19
C LEU A 170 -25.12 -5.67 -11.61
N ARG A 171 -26.02 -4.71 -11.79
CA ARG A 171 -26.35 -4.10 -13.08
C ARG A 171 -25.70 -2.72 -13.26
N HIS A 172 -24.92 -2.27 -12.29
CA HIS A 172 -24.35 -0.94 -12.30
C HIS A 172 -23.36 -0.84 -13.46
N HIS A 173 -23.58 0.14 -14.33
CA HIS A 173 -22.85 0.27 -15.59
C HIS A 173 -21.33 0.30 -15.41
N TYR A 174 -20.84 0.83 -14.28
CA TYR A 174 -19.41 0.96 -13.97
C TYR A 174 -18.84 -0.10 -13.00
N LEU A 175 -19.68 -0.95 -12.38
CA LEU A 175 -19.23 -1.90 -11.35
C LEU A 175 -19.55 -3.36 -11.66
N GLY A 176 -20.50 -3.62 -12.55
CA GLY A 176 -21.12 -4.93 -12.73
C GLY A 176 -20.11 -6.09 -12.68
N ASP A 177 -20.36 -7.03 -11.77
CA ASP A 177 -19.52 -8.19 -11.53
C ASP A 177 -19.56 -9.16 -12.73
N ASP A 178 -18.48 -9.91 -12.91
CA ASP A 178 -18.50 -11.10 -13.77
C ASP A 178 -19.30 -12.21 -13.08
N VAL A 179 -20.03 -13.00 -13.88
CA VAL A 179 -20.96 -14.08 -13.44
C VAL A 179 -20.33 -15.06 -12.43
N GLN A 180 -19.01 -15.18 -12.38
CA GLN A 180 -18.26 -16.05 -11.46
C GLN A 180 -18.37 -15.66 -9.97
N ASP A 181 -18.59 -14.39 -9.63
CA ASP A 181 -18.75 -13.97 -8.22
C ASP A 181 -20.10 -14.38 -7.62
N MET A 182 -21.10 -14.66 -8.46
CA MET A 182 -22.39 -15.17 -8.02
C MET A 182 -22.34 -16.64 -7.60
N GLU A 183 -21.44 -17.43 -8.20
CA GLU A 183 -21.25 -18.85 -7.84
C GLU A 183 -20.46 -19.00 -6.54
N SER A 184 -19.46 -18.15 -6.30
CA SER A 184 -18.68 -18.16 -5.07
C SER A 184 -19.50 -17.69 -3.85
N LYS A 185 -20.34 -16.65 -3.99
CA LYS A 185 -21.29 -16.23 -2.93
C LYS A 185 -22.37 -17.28 -2.63
N LYS A 186 -22.79 -18.08 -3.63
CA LYS A 186 -23.72 -19.20 -3.42
C LYS A 186 -23.09 -20.36 -2.64
N ASN A 187 -21.81 -20.63 -2.86
CA ASN A 187 -21.10 -21.74 -2.21
C ASN A 187 -20.56 -21.40 -0.81
N SER A 188 -20.41 -20.12 -0.45
CA SER A 188 -19.79 -19.72 0.82
C SER A 188 -20.77 -19.45 1.97
N GLY A 189 -22.08 -19.71 1.80
CA GLY A 189 -23.09 -19.65 2.86
C GLY A 189 -22.99 -18.42 3.76
N SER A 190 -23.48 -17.26 3.30
CA SER A 190 -23.79 -16.06 4.10
C SER A 190 -23.01 -15.91 5.42
N GLN A 191 -21.68 -15.89 5.35
CA GLN A 191 -20.88 -15.24 6.36
C GLN A 191 -20.66 -13.80 5.90
N PRO A 192 -20.95 -12.79 6.74
CA PRO A 192 -20.63 -11.41 6.41
C PRO A 192 -19.14 -11.34 6.05
N PHE A 193 -18.82 -10.64 4.97
CA PHE A 193 -17.44 -10.30 4.65
C PHE A 193 -16.98 -9.32 5.72
N VAL A 194 -16.52 -9.84 6.86
CA VAL A 194 -15.72 -9.06 7.78
C VAL A 194 -14.50 -8.71 6.97
N ALA A 195 -14.40 -7.46 6.55
CA ALA A 195 -13.13 -6.91 6.12
C ALA A 195 -12.22 -7.02 7.35
N HIS A 196 -11.51 -8.15 7.48
CA HIS A 196 -10.28 -8.19 8.23
C HIS A 196 -9.32 -7.30 7.44
N LEU A 197 -9.47 -5.98 7.64
CA LEU A 197 -8.35 -5.07 7.60
C LEU A 197 -7.41 -5.60 8.68
N PRO A 198 -6.28 -6.24 8.32
CA PRO A 198 -5.31 -6.56 9.35
C PRO A 198 -4.90 -5.21 9.93
N PHE A 199 -4.90 -5.09 11.26
CA PHE A 199 -4.40 -3.95 12.04
C PHE A 199 -5.35 -2.80 12.39
N LEU A 200 -6.62 -3.07 12.70
CA LEU A 200 -7.43 -2.17 13.55
C LEU A 200 -8.05 -2.95 14.73
N GLU A 201 -7.19 -3.52 15.57
CA GLU A 201 -7.51 -3.74 16.98
C GLU A 201 -6.46 -2.97 17.78
N VAL A 202 -6.89 -1.86 18.38
CA VAL A 202 -6.13 -1.12 19.39
C VAL A 202 -7.02 -1.13 20.62
N ASP A 203 -6.65 -1.98 21.59
CA ASP A 203 -6.92 -1.72 23.01
C ASP A 203 -5.82 -0.80 23.55
#